data_AF-H0HUM0-F1
#
_entry.id   AF-H0HUM0-F1
#
_cell.length_a   1.000
_cell.length_b   1.000
_cell.length_c   1.000
_cell.angle_alpha   90.00
_cell.angle_beta   90.00
_cell.angle_gamma   90.00
#
_symmetry.space_group_name_H-M   'P 1'
#
loop_
_entity.id
_entity.type
_entity.pdbx_description
1 polymer ?
#
loop_
_entity_poly.entity_id
_entity_poly.type
_entity_poly.pdbx_seq_one_letter_code
_entity_poly.pdbx_strand_id
1 'polypeptide(L)'
;MGESRRSFRRQTGDGTQWLAALQRSDLEDWIRDELVVPQQDAENLLFTDMELARVRLICTLHYELEIGVDALPVVLSLIDQLYETRQRLRSLSAAVTTQDKSIQAAIIAAMERDSGSSAPGREAI
;
A
#
# COMPACT_ATOMS: atom_id res chain seq x y z
N MET A 1 -2.18 29.36 24.86
CA MET A 1 -1.21 28.24 24.93
C MET A 1 -2.01 26.95 24.83
N GLY A 2 -2.18 26.41 23.63
CA GLY A 2 -1.64 25.09 23.25
C GLY A 2 -2.47 23.97 23.91
N GLU A 3 -3.33 23.24 23.23
CA GLU A 3 -3.01 22.43 22.05
C GLU A 3 -4.28 22.20 21.20
N SER A 4 -4.19 22.62 19.93
CA SER A 4 -4.94 22.02 18.84
C SER A 4 -4.56 20.55 18.72
N ARG A 5 -5.28 19.68 19.43
CA ARG A 5 -5.30 18.24 19.11
C ARG A 5 -6.27 18.06 17.97
N ARG A 6 -5.68 18.23 16.79
CA ARG A 6 -6.21 17.99 15.46
C ARG A 6 -7.19 16.84 15.49
N SER A 7 -8.43 17.22 15.24
CA SER A 7 -9.46 16.47 14.55
C SER A 7 -8.84 15.55 13.51
N PHE A 8 -8.49 14.33 13.91
CA PHE A 8 -8.24 13.21 13.00
C PHE A 8 -9.61 12.85 12.45
N ARG A 9 -9.97 13.61 11.42
CA ARG A 9 -11.18 13.55 10.65
C ARG A 9 -11.40 12.09 10.25
N ARG A 10 -12.43 11.45 10.81
CA ARG A 10 -13.08 10.30 10.18
C ARG A 10 -13.56 10.77 8.80
N GLN A 11 -12.70 10.64 7.81
CA GLN A 11 -13.06 10.72 6.40
C GLN A 11 -13.40 9.28 5.95
N THR A 12 -14.40 8.68 6.61
CA THR A 12 -15.14 7.51 6.11
C THR A 12 -16.47 8.04 5.60
N GLY A 13 -16.40 8.89 4.58
CA GLY A 13 -17.53 9.15 3.71
C GLY A 13 -17.24 8.39 2.45
N ASP A 14 -18.10 7.42 2.13
CA ASP A 14 -18.23 6.81 0.81
C ASP A 14 -17.57 5.46 0.48
N GLY A 15 -17.35 4.61 1.48
CA GLY A 15 -16.91 3.24 1.25
C GLY A 15 -17.95 2.31 0.58
N THR A 16 -19.13 2.81 0.18
CA THR A 16 -20.23 1.99 -0.37
C THR A 16 -20.78 2.44 -1.73
N GLN A 17 -20.52 3.67 -2.23
CA GLN A 17 -21.03 4.04 -3.57
C GLN A 17 -20.29 3.32 -4.71
N TRP A 18 -19.01 2.98 -4.54
CA TRP A 18 -18.23 2.31 -5.59
C TRP A 18 -18.68 0.84 -5.83
N LEU A 19 -19.27 0.17 -4.83
CA LEU A 19 -19.89 -1.15 -5.01
C LEU A 19 -21.10 -1.08 -5.95
N ALA A 20 -21.79 0.05 -6.01
CA ALA A 20 -22.91 0.25 -6.93
C ALA A 20 -22.45 0.62 -8.35
N ALA A 21 -21.25 1.18 -8.50
CA ALA A 21 -20.66 1.51 -9.79
C ALA A 21 -19.94 0.32 -10.44
N LEU A 22 -19.42 -0.62 -9.64
CA LEU A 22 -18.73 -1.81 -10.12
C LEU A 22 -19.61 -2.60 -11.09
N GLN A 23 -19.26 -2.56 -12.37
CA GLN A 23 -19.91 -3.41 -13.35
C GLN A 23 -19.37 -4.82 -13.23
N ARG A 24 -20.25 -5.81 -13.46
CA ARG A 24 -19.85 -7.22 -13.51
C ARG A 24 -18.76 -7.45 -14.57
N SER A 25 -18.87 -6.78 -15.72
CA SER A 25 -17.87 -6.84 -16.80
C SER A 25 -16.49 -6.45 -16.32
N ASP A 26 -16.39 -5.38 -15.54
CA ASP A 26 -15.11 -4.84 -15.10
C ASP A 26 -14.45 -5.79 -14.10
N LEU A 27 -15.24 -6.38 -13.19
CA LEU A 27 -14.74 -7.41 -12.28
C LEU A 27 -14.29 -8.68 -13.04
N GLU A 28 -15.04 -9.10 -14.06
CA GLU A 28 -14.67 -10.24 -14.90
C GLU A 28 -13.37 -9.97 -15.67
N ASP A 29 -13.19 -8.75 -16.18
CA ASP A 29 -11.97 -8.32 -16.85
C ASP A 29 -10.78 -8.25 -15.88
N TRP A 30 -10.97 -7.75 -14.66
CA TRP A 30 -9.92 -7.74 -13.65
C TRP A 30 -9.52 -9.14 -13.18
N ILE A 31 -10.46 -10.09 -13.16
CA ILE A 31 -10.14 -11.50 -12.88
C ILE A 31 -9.37 -12.11 -14.05
N ARG A 32 -9.77 -11.81 -15.29
CA ARG A 32 -9.11 -12.28 -16.52
C ARG A 32 -7.67 -11.77 -16.62
N ASP A 33 -7.45 -10.51 -16.24
CA ASP A 33 -6.14 -9.84 -16.28
C ASP A 33 -5.31 -10.12 -15.02
N GLU A 34 -5.76 -11.05 -14.16
CA GLU A 34 -5.11 -11.46 -12.91
C GLU A 34 -4.90 -10.33 -11.90
N LEU A 35 -5.62 -9.21 -12.06
CA LEU A 35 -5.61 -8.09 -11.11
C LEU A 35 -6.37 -8.43 -9.83
N VAL A 36 -7.31 -9.36 -9.89
CA VAL A 36 -8.04 -9.90 -8.73
C VAL A 36 -8.07 -11.41 -8.86
N VAL A 37 -7.63 -12.13 -7.83
CA VAL A 37 -7.50 -13.59 -7.86
C VAL A 37 -8.43 -14.18 -6.80
N PRO A 38 -9.72 -14.40 -7.13
CA PRO A 38 -10.63 -15.08 -6.23
C PRO A 38 -10.20 -16.53 -6.00
N GLN A 39 -10.50 -17.04 -4.82
CA GLN A 39 -10.42 -18.48 -4.57
C GLN A 39 -11.61 -19.16 -5.24
N GLN A 40 -11.36 -20.24 -5.98
CA GLN A 40 -12.42 -21.07 -6.55
C GLN A 40 -12.81 -22.15 -5.54
N ASP A 41 -14.08 -22.22 -5.17
CA ASP A 41 -14.67 -23.33 -4.44
C ASP A 41 -15.81 -23.92 -5.26
N ALA A 42 -15.67 -25.17 -5.73
CA ALA A 42 -16.60 -26.01 -6.51
C ALA A 42 -17.44 -25.33 -7.62
N GLU A 43 -18.27 -24.35 -7.29
CA GLU A 43 -19.18 -23.61 -8.18
C GLU A 43 -19.21 -22.08 -7.93
N ASN A 44 -18.42 -21.56 -6.97
CA ASN A 44 -18.48 -20.18 -6.51
C ASN A 44 -17.10 -19.51 -6.43
N LEU A 45 -17.07 -18.20 -6.70
CA LEU A 45 -15.90 -17.35 -6.49
C LEU A 45 -15.93 -16.79 -5.06
N LEU A 46 -14.92 -17.14 -4.27
CA LEU A 46 -14.74 -16.63 -2.91
C LEU A 46 -13.65 -15.56 -2.91
N PHE A 47 -14.02 -14.35 -2.49
CA PHE A 47 -13.08 -13.25 -2.32
C PHE A 47 -12.66 -13.18 -0.87
N THR A 48 -11.35 -13.28 -0.62
CA THR A 48 -10.79 -13.04 0.71
C THR A 48 -10.91 -11.57 1.09
N ASP A 49 -10.73 -11.22 2.37
CA ASP A 49 -10.69 -9.82 2.80
C ASP A 49 -9.62 -9.00 2.05
N MET A 50 -8.52 -9.65 1.68
CA MET A 50 -7.45 -9.06 0.88
C MET A 50 -7.90 -8.79 -0.56
N GLU A 51 -8.58 -9.75 -1.20
CA GLU A 51 -9.13 -9.53 -2.54
C GLU A 51 -10.23 -8.46 -2.54
N LEU A 52 -11.09 -8.42 -1.52
CA LEU A 52 -12.07 -7.34 -1.36
C LEU A 52 -11.39 -5.97 -1.18
N ALA A 53 -10.26 -5.91 -0.47
CA ALA A 53 -9.46 -4.69 -0.35
C ALA A 53 -8.80 -4.30 -1.68
N ARG A 54 -8.36 -5.27 -2.48
CA ARG A 54 -7.80 -5.04 -3.82
C ARG A 54 -8.86 -4.52 -4.78
N VAL A 55 -10.05 -5.13 -4.82
CA VAL A 55 -11.19 -4.64 -5.63
C VAL A 55 -11.53 -3.20 -5.25
N ARG A 56 -11.61 -2.89 -3.95
CA ARG A 56 -11.79 -1.52 -3.45
C ARG A 56 -10.77 -0.53 -4.02
N LEU A 57 -9.50 -0.90 -3.95
CA LEU A 57 -8.41 -0.07 -4.44
C LEU A 57 -8.52 0.15 -5.96
N ILE A 58 -8.78 -0.91 -6.73
CA ILE A 58 -8.92 -0.82 -8.18
C ILE A 58 -10.10 0.10 -8.55
N CYS A 59 -11.23 0.00 -7.85
CA CYS A 59 -12.37 0.90 -8.06
C CYS A 59 -12.00 2.37 -7.84
N THR A 60 -11.29 2.70 -6.76
CA THR A 60 -10.84 4.08 -6.50
C THR A 60 -9.85 4.54 -7.58
N LEU A 61 -8.90 3.70 -7.98
CA LEU A 61 -7.95 4.03 -9.04
C LEU A 61 -8.66 4.29 -10.37
N HIS A 62 -9.61 3.44 -10.74
CA HIS A 62 -10.25 3.50 -12.04
C HIS A 62 -11.36 4.55 -12.13
N TYR A 63 -12.30 4.58 -11.18
CA TYR A 63 -13.48 5.46 -11.27
C TYR A 63 -13.29 6.83 -10.63
N GLU A 64 -12.47 6.96 -9.58
CA GLU A 64 -12.26 8.26 -8.90
C GLU A 64 -11.03 8.99 -9.41
N LEU A 65 -9.95 8.25 -9.70
CA LEU A 65 -8.68 8.81 -10.15
C LEU A 65 -8.50 8.74 -11.67
N GLU A 66 -9.50 8.20 -12.39
CA GLU A 66 -9.52 8.09 -13.86
C GLU A 66 -8.27 7.42 -14.43
N ILE A 67 -7.67 6.49 -13.68
CA ILE A 67 -6.52 5.73 -14.14
C ILE A 67 -6.99 4.73 -15.21
N GLY A 68 -6.34 4.81 -16.38
CA GLY A 68 -6.58 3.90 -17.50
C GLY A 68 -6.37 2.45 -17.10
N VAL A 69 -7.21 1.56 -17.62
CA VAL A 69 -7.16 0.12 -17.32
C VAL A 69 -5.81 -0.52 -17.64
N ASP A 70 -5.11 0.04 -18.64
CA ASP A 70 -3.76 -0.35 -19.06
C ASP A 70 -2.67 0.01 -18.05
N ALA A 71 -2.89 1.05 -17.24
CA ALA A 71 -1.97 1.49 -16.19
C ALA A 71 -2.21 0.80 -14.84
N LEU A 72 -3.40 0.21 -14.62
CA LEU A 72 -3.75 -0.46 -13.37
C LEU A 72 -2.74 -1.55 -12.93
N PRO A 73 -2.26 -2.47 -13.80
CA PRO A 73 -1.31 -3.50 -13.38
C PRO A 73 -0.01 -2.92 -12.83
N VAL A 74 0.50 -1.85 -13.45
CA VAL A 74 1.73 -1.18 -13.03
C VAL A 74 1.54 -0.48 -11.70
N VAL A 75 0.43 0.26 -11.54
CA VAL A 75 0.13 0.98 -10.30
C VAL A 75 -0.07 -0.01 -9.14
N LEU A 76 -0.80 -1.11 -9.36
CA LEU A 76 -0.99 -2.15 -8.35
C LEU A 76 0.34 -2.79 -7.96
N SER A 77 1.20 -3.12 -8.94
CA SER A 77 2.54 -3.65 -8.66
C SER A 77 3.37 -2.70 -7.81
N LEU A 78 3.34 -1.39 -8.10
CA LEU A 78 4.07 -0.39 -7.31
C LEU A 78 3.52 -0.27 -5.89
N ILE A 79 2.20 -0.34 -5.73
CA ILE A 79 1.55 -0.34 -4.41
C ILE A 79 1.95 -1.60 -3.64
N ASP A 80 1.90 -2.77 -4.25
CA ASP A 80 2.29 -4.04 -3.64
C ASP A 80 3.76 -4.02 -3.21
N GLN A 81 4.67 -3.56 -4.07
CA GLN A 81 6.09 -3.38 -3.75
C GLN A 81 6.30 -2.41 -2.56
N LEU A 82 5.52 -1.33 -2.50
CA LEU A 82 5.58 -0.38 -1.40
C LEU A 82 5.06 -0.98 -0.10
N TYR A 83 3.98 -1.76 -0.13
CA TYR A 83 3.47 -2.49 1.03
C TYR A 83 4.48 -3.52 1.52
N GLU A 84 5.08 -4.29 0.62
CA GLU A 84 6.11 -5.27 0.95
C GLU A 84 7.32 -4.58 1.60
N THR A 85 7.79 -3.49 1.02
CA THR A 85 8.91 -2.70 1.58
C THR A 85 8.59 -2.19 2.98
N ARG A 86 7.40 -1.62 3.18
CA ARG A 86 6.95 -1.16 4.50
C ARG A 86 6.87 -2.32 5.50
N GLN A 87 6.40 -3.49 5.06
CA GLN A 87 6.31 -4.66 5.91
C GLN A 87 7.70 -5.16 6.32
N ARG A 88 8.65 -5.26 5.37
CA ARG A 88 10.04 -5.62 5.64
C ARG A 88 10.68 -4.66 6.65
N LEU A 89 10.47 -3.36 6.49
CA LEU A 89 10.97 -2.35 7.43
C LEU A 89 10.35 -2.49 8.84
N ARG A 90 9.04 -2.77 8.92
CA ARG A 90 8.38 -3.04 10.21
C ARG A 90 8.92 -4.31 10.88
N SER A 91 9.10 -5.38 10.11
CA SER A 91 9.69 -6.62 10.61
C SER A 91 11.13 -6.43 11.08
N LEU A 92 11.94 -5.68 10.33
CA LEU A 92 13.30 -5.31 10.74
C LEU A 92 13.27 -4.49 12.04
N SER A 93 12.43 -3.46 12.11
CA SER A 93 12.26 -2.64 13.32
C SER A 93 11.86 -3.50 14.53
N ALA A 94 10.89 -4.39 14.36
CA ALA A 94 10.50 -5.34 15.40
C ALA A 94 11.68 -6.22 15.85
N ALA A 95 12.44 -6.78 14.92
CA ALA A 95 13.62 -7.59 15.22
C ALA A 95 14.76 -6.81 15.90
N VAL A 96 14.90 -5.52 15.61
CA VAL A 96 15.83 -4.64 16.33
C VAL A 96 15.34 -4.40 17.75
N THR A 97 14.04 -4.13 17.95
CA THR A 97 13.48 -3.88 19.28
C THR A 97 13.56 -5.08 20.24
N THR A 98 13.74 -6.31 19.72
CA THR A 98 13.96 -7.50 20.56
C THR A 98 15.41 -7.66 21.03
N GLN A 99 16.36 -6.90 20.47
CA GLN A 99 17.76 -6.94 20.89
C GLN A 99 18.00 -6.17 22.19
N ASP A 100 19.16 -6.37 22.80
CA ASP A 100 19.58 -5.57 23.95
C ASP A 100 19.76 -4.08 23.59
N LYS A 101 19.55 -3.20 24.58
CA LYS A 101 19.60 -1.74 24.40
C LYS A 101 20.92 -1.23 23.82
N SER A 102 22.04 -1.88 24.12
CA SER A 102 23.36 -1.53 23.57
C SER A 102 23.45 -1.80 22.07
N ILE A 103 22.87 -2.91 21.60
CA ILE A 103 22.83 -3.30 20.18
C ILE A 103 21.86 -2.38 19.44
N GLN A 104 20.69 -2.08 20.00
CA GLN A 104 19.75 -1.12 19.42
C GLN A 104 20.39 0.26 19.20
N ALA A 105 21.09 0.78 20.21
CA ALA A 105 21.78 2.06 20.12
C ALA A 105 22.87 2.06 19.03
N ALA A 106 23.62 0.96 18.91
CA ALA A 106 24.63 0.81 17.85
C ALA A 106 24.00 0.81 16.44
N ILE A 107 22.86 0.15 16.26
CA ILE A 107 22.12 0.10 14.99
C ILE A 107 21.59 1.49 14.62
N ILE A 108 20.94 2.20 15.55
CA ILE A 108 20.42 3.57 15.32
C ILE A 108 21.56 4.51 14.91
N ALA A 109 22.67 4.48 15.65
CA ALA A 109 23.84 5.31 15.34
C ALA A 109 24.44 5.00 13.97
N ALA A 110 24.36 3.74 13.49
CA ALA A 110 24.81 3.37 12.15
C ALA A 110 23.88 3.90 11.05
N MET A 111 22.55 3.84 11.25
CA MET A 111 21.57 4.34 10.29
C MET A 111 21.64 5.86 10.11
N GLU A 112 21.89 6.62 11.18
CA GLU A 112 22.05 8.08 11.12
C GLU A 112 23.26 8.51 10.29
N ARG A 113 24.36 7.72 10.33
CA ARG A 113 25.56 7.99 9.51
C ARG A 113 25.31 7.81 8.02
N ASP A 114 24.51 6.81 7.65
CA ASP A 114 24.16 6.54 6.25
C ASP A 114 23.19 7.61 5.70
N SER A 115 22.22 8.02 6.52
CA SER A 115 21.25 9.08 6.20
C SER A 115 21.90 10.44 5.93
N GLY A 116 23.02 10.73 6.60
CA GLY A 116 23.81 11.95 6.43
C GLY A 116 24.77 11.94 5.23
N SER A 117 24.93 10.82 4.52
CA SER A 117 25.83 10.71 3.36
C SER A 117 25.16 11.09 2.03
N SER A 118 23.86 11.39 2.01
CA SER A 118 23.15 11.80 0.78
C SER A 118 23.22 13.32 0.54
N ALA A 119 24.40 13.74 0.02
CA ALA A 119 24.74 14.97 -0.72
C ALA A 119 25.11 16.28 0.03
N PRO A 120 26.04 17.09 -0.54
CA PRO A 120 25.62 18.04 -1.56
C PRO A 120 26.45 18.05 -2.86
N GLY A 121 25.74 18.07 -4.00
CA GLY A 121 25.99 18.93 -5.17
C GLY A 121 27.35 18.97 -5.89
N ARG A 122 27.29 18.70 -7.20
CA ARG A 122 27.97 19.42 -8.30
C ARG A 122 29.51 19.39 -8.32
N GLU A 123 30.04 18.51 -9.18
CA GLU A 123 31.19 18.83 -10.04
C GLU A 123 30.68 18.66 -11.48
N ALA A 124 30.26 19.74 -12.14
CA ALA A 124 31.12 20.63 -12.93
C ALA A 124 31.71 19.92 -14.14
N ILE A 125 30.95 19.88 -15.25
CA ILE A 125 31.47 20.04 -16.61
C ILE A 125 30.40 20.78 -17.44
#